data_AF-A0A7S2Q294-F1
#
_entry.id   AF-A0A7S2Q294-F1
#
_cell.length_a   1.000
_cell.length_b   1.000
_cell.length_c   1.000
_cell.angle_alpha   90.00
_cell.angle_beta   90.00
_cell.angle_gamma   90.00
#
_symmetry.space_group_name_H-M   'P 1'
#
loop_
_entity.id
_entity.type
_entity.pdbx_description
1 polymer ?
#
loop_
_entity_poly.entity_id
_entity_poly.type
_entity_poly.pdbx_seq_one_letter_code
_entity_poly.pdbx_strand_id
1 'polypeptide(L)'
;GPECAGAATPPLALAPALGATPDFREGDKAPRGAAVPIVGAGRGALGAGAPGAGVALGTDLERWAKAQIAKLVDRFCVSRIDEGTVLAALTTCTSPAELRGEAVILIADNALVRNFAADFWRRLQAHLAKTA
;
A
#
# COMPACT_ATOMS: atom_id res chain seq x y z
N GLY A 1 2.92 55.13 -25.07
CA GLY A 1 1.54 54.61 -25.03
C GLY A 1 1.30 53.99 -23.69
N PRO A 2 0.38 54.55 -22.91
CA PRO A 2 -0.39 53.75 -21.97
C PRO A 2 -1.86 54.21 -22.03
N GLU A 3 -2.79 53.34 -22.42
CA GLU A 3 -4.20 53.43 -22.04
C GLU A 3 -4.95 52.24 -22.64
N CYS A 4 -5.55 51.43 -21.77
CA CYS A 4 -6.96 51.04 -21.89
C CYS A 4 -7.36 50.29 -20.62
N ALA A 5 -8.12 50.99 -19.80
CA ALA A 5 -8.85 50.53 -18.64
C ALA A 5 -10.16 49.80 -19.03
N GLY A 6 -10.79 49.15 -18.05
CA GLY A 6 -12.21 48.75 -18.08
C GLY A 6 -12.40 47.26 -17.78
N ALA A 7 -12.50 46.83 -16.52
CA ALA A 7 -13.69 46.89 -15.65
C ALA A 7 -14.85 46.00 -16.13
N ALA A 8 -15.20 44.99 -15.33
CA ALA A 8 -16.58 44.65 -14.94
C ALA A 8 -16.63 43.28 -14.24
N THR A 9 -16.77 43.31 -12.91
CA THR A 9 -17.37 42.21 -12.15
C THR A 9 -18.88 42.22 -12.36
N PRO A 10 -19.52 41.06 -12.59
CA PRO A 10 -20.87 40.85 -12.07
C PRO A 10 -20.99 39.65 -11.10
N PRO A 11 -22.07 39.61 -10.30
CA PRO A 11 -22.15 38.91 -9.02
C PRO A 11 -22.83 37.52 -9.07
N LEU A 12 -22.62 36.77 -7.98
CA LEU A 12 -23.46 35.73 -7.38
C LEU A 12 -24.66 35.22 -8.21
N ALA A 13 -24.57 33.97 -8.65
CA ALA A 13 -25.72 33.11 -8.89
C ALA A 13 -25.68 31.90 -7.94
N LEU A 14 -26.80 31.73 -7.23
CA LEU A 14 -27.07 30.77 -6.16
C LEU A 14 -27.83 29.56 -6.75
N ALA A 15 -27.44 28.34 -6.34
CA ALA A 15 -28.18 27.06 -6.33
C ALA A 15 -28.44 26.32 -7.68
N PRO A 16 -28.79 25.00 -7.70
CA PRO A 16 -29.03 24.06 -6.59
C PRO A 16 -28.20 22.76 -6.59
N ALA A 17 -28.18 22.09 -5.43
CA ALA A 17 -27.74 20.72 -5.24
C ALA A 17 -28.73 19.71 -5.84
N LEU A 18 -28.24 18.77 -6.66
CA LEU A 18 -28.88 17.53 -7.10
C LEU A 18 -27.70 16.65 -7.60
N GLY A 19 -27.35 15.52 -7.01
CA GLY A 19 -28.18 14.34 -6.82
C GLY A 19 -27.70 13.24 -7.79
N ALA A 20 -26.69 12.48 -7.40
CA ALA A 20 -26.34 11.19 -8.02
C ALA A 20 -25.50 10.35 -7.03
N THR A 21 -26.19 9.70 -6.11
CA THR A 21 -25.67 8.62 -5.28
C THR A 21 -25.38 7.40 -6.14
N PRO A 22 -24.20 6.76 -6.06
CA PRO A 22 -24.06 5.39 -6.54
C PRO A 22 -24.86 4.45 -5.62
N ASP A 23 -25.72 3.67 -6.24
CA ASP A 23 -26.51 2.57 -5.71
C ASP A 23 -25.59 1.52 -5.08
N PHE A 24 -25.37 1.60 -3.77
CA PHE A 24 -24.69 0.56 -3.01
C PHE A 24 -25.73 -0.46 -2.59
N ARG A 25 -25.92 -1.47 -3.44
CA ARG A 25 -26.83 -2.57 -3.15
C ARG A 25 -26.23 -3.49 -2.10
N GLU A 26 -26.85 -3.39 -0.94
CA GLU A 26 -26.72 -4.18 0.27
C GLU A 26 -26.80 -5.69 -0.01
N GLY A 27 -25.77 -6.40 0.46
CA GLY A 27 -25.68 -7.85 0.52
C GLY A 27 -25.25 -8.28 1.92
N ASP A 28 -26.22 -8.23 2.84
CA ASP A 28 -26.46 -9.15 3.95
C ASP A 28 -25.25 -9.68 4.78
N LYS A 29 -25.05 -9.03 5.93
CA LYS A 29 -25.20 -9.62 7.28
C LYS A 29 -24.32 -10.83 7.68
N ALA A 30 -23.37 -10.59 8.60
CA ALA A 30 -23.11 -11.48 9.74
C ALA A 30 -22.30 -10.77 10.86
N PRO A 31 -22.45 -11.19 12.13
CA PRO A 31 -22.48 -10.28 13.28
C PRO A 31 -21.15 -10.08 14.02
N ARG A 32 -21.09 -8.95 14.73
CA ARG A 32 -20.21 -8.72 15.88
C ARG A 32 -20.38 -9.81 16.92
N GLY A 33 -19.26 -10.38 17.36
CA GLY A 33 -19.13 -11.10 18.62
C GLY A 33 -18.83 -12.58 18.45
N ALA A 34 -17.54 -12.92 18.44
CA ALA A 34 -17.09 -14.23 18.88
C ALA A 34 -15.68 -14.09 19.48
N ALA A 35 -15.56 -14.54 20.73
CA ALA A 35 -14.36 -14.58 21.51
C ALA A 35 -13.21 -15.22 20.73
N VAL A 36 -12.03 -14.60 20.78
CA VAL A 36 -10.76 -15.27 20.45
C VAL A 36 -10.53 -16.36 21.49
N PRO A 37 -10.54 -17.66 21.12
CA PRO A 37 -10.10 -18.69 22.04
C PRO A 37 -8.59 -18.57 22.23
N ILE A 38 -8.17 -18.28 23.47
CA ILE A 38 -6.85 -18.62 23.95
C ILE A 38 -6.86 -20.13 24.24
N VAL A 39 -6.38 -20.92 23.29
CA VAL A 39 -5.92 -22.31 23.43
C VAL A 39 -4.67 -22.35 22.56
N GLY A 40 -3.48 -22.68 23.03
CA GLY A 40 -3.12 -23.64 24.07
C GLY A 40 -1.92 -24.39 23.50
N ALA A 41 -0.89 -24.56 24.32
CA ALA A 41 0.40 -25.10 23.95
C ALA A 41 0.29 -26.45 23.19
N GLY A 42 0.88 -26.49 21.99
CA GLY A 42 1.22 -27.71 21.27
C GLY A 42 2.71 -27.73 21.00
N ARG A 43 3.47 -28.34 21.91
CA ARG A 43 4.87 -28.73 21.71
C ARG A 43 4.88 -29.97 20.81
N GLY A 44 5.71 -29.94 19.76
CA GLY A 44 5.97 -31.06 18.85
C GLY A 44 5.39 -30.78 17.46
N ALA A 45 6.06 -31.04 16.35
CA ALA A 45 7.34 -31.67 16.12
C ALA A 45 7.70 -31.38 14.65
N LEU A 46 8.99 -31.36 14.34
CA LEU A 46 9.57 -31.79 13.07
C LEU A 46 8.94 -31.24 11.77
N GLY A 47 9.61 -30.24 11.21
CA GLY A 47 9.48 -29.92 9.79
C GLY A 47 10.21 -28.64 9.52
N ALA A 48 11.46 -28.74 9.06
CA ALA A 48 12.22 -27.62 8.54
C ALA A 48 11.33 -26.82 7.60
N GLY A 49 11.00 -25.60 8.01
CA GLY A 49 10.15 -24.70 7.25
C GLY A 49 10.76 -24.55 5.87
N ALA A 50 10.02 -25.00 4.85
CA ALA A 50 10.30 -24.57 3.49
C ALA A 50 10.38 -23.04 3.54
N PRO A 51 11.49 -22.41 3.11
CA PRO A 51 11.48 -20.98 2.92
C PRO A 51 10.34 -20.71 1.96
N GLY A 52 9.41 -19.84 2.37
CA GLY A 52 8.26 -19.48 1.56
C GLY A 52 8.73 -19.22 0.13
N ALA A 53 7.93 -19.68 -0.84
CA ALA A 53 8.11 -19.40 -2.25
C ALA A 53 7.92 -17.90 -2.51
N GLY A 54 8.80 -17.08 -1.93
CA GLY A 54 8.99 -15.69 -2.27
C GLY A 54 9.60 -15.67 -3.66
N VAL A 55 9.10 -14.76 -4.49
CA VAL A 55 9.76 -14.42 -5.75
C VAL A 55 11.24 -14.19 -5.44
N ALA A 56 12.12 -14.98 -6.05
CA ALA A 56 13.56 -14.81 -5.90
C ALA A 56 13.94 -13.47 -6.53
N LEU A 57 13.90 -12.41 -5.74
CA LEU A 57 14.30 -11.08 -6.17
C LEU A 57 15.79 -11.11 -6.50
N GLY A 58 16.17 -10.53 -7.65
CA GLY A 58 17.57 -10.22 -7.90
C GLY A 58 18.16 -9.41 -6.74
N THR A 59 19.40 -9.72 -6.36
CA THR A 59 20.09 -9.13 -5.21
C THR A 59 20.13 -7.60 -5.25
N ASP A 60 20.19 -7.00 -6.45
CA ASP A 60 20.13 -5.55 -6.65
C ASP A 60 18.75 -4.95 -6.33
N LEU A 61 17.66 -5.61 -6.76
CA LEU A 61 16.30 -5.15 -6.52
C LEU A 61 15.95 -5.26 -5.03
N GLU A 62 16.32 -6.37 -4.40
CA GLU A 62 16.16 -6.57 -2.97
C GLU A 62 16.92 -5.49 -2.17
N ARG A 63 18.20 -5.27 -2.49
CA ARG A 63 19.03 -4.27 -1.79
C ARG A 63 18.46 -2.87 -1.94
N TRP A 64 18.02 -2.50 -3.15
CA TRP A 64 17.37 -1.22 -3.39
C TRP A 64 16.08 -1.07 -2.57
N ALA A 65 15.23 -2.11 -2.57
CA ALA A 65 13.95 -2.07 -1.87
C ALA A 65 14.14 -1.95 -0.35
N LYS A 66 15.02 -2.77 0.24
CA LYS A 66 15.38 -2.70 1.67
C LYS A 66 15.90 -1.33 2.06
N ALA A 67 16.78 -0.73 1.24
CA ALA A 67 17.31 0.62 1.51
C ALA A 67 16.23 1.72 1.45
N GLN A 68 15.21 1.59 0.61
CA GLN A 68 14.09 2.54 0.57
C GLN A 68 13.14 2.31 1.75
N ILE A 69 12.82 1.05 2.06
CA ILE A 69 11.99 0.68 3.21
C ILE A 69 12.63 1.20 4.51
N ALA A 70 13.93 0.97 4.71
CA ALA A 70 14.64 1.45 5.89
C ALA A 70 14.51 2.97 6.07
N LYS A 71 14.62 3.76 4.99
CA LYS A 71 14.41 5.22 5.03
C LYS A 71 12.98 5.62 5.37
N LEU A 72 12.00 4.86 4.87
CA LEU A 72 10.59 5.14 5.13
C LEU A 72 10.20 4.76 6.55
N VAL A 73 10.65 3.60 7.03
CA VAL A 73 10.40 3.11 8.39
C VAL A 73 11.06 4.04 9.41
N ASP A 74 12.33 4.42 9.21
CA ASP A 74 13.04 5.35 10.10
C ASP A 74 12.32 6.70 10.24
N ARG A 75 11.71 7.18 9.14
CA ARG A 75 11.05 8.48 9.10
C ARG A 75 9.62 8.47 9.63
N PHE A 76 8.87 7.39 9.39
CA PHE A 76 7.41 7.37 9.58
C PHE A 76 6.94 6.37 10.63
N CYS A 77 7.71 5.34 10.94
CA CYS A 77 7.31 4.33 11.93
C CYS A 77 7.82 4.72 13.33
N VAL A 78 6.91 4.71 14.30
CA VAL A 78 7.24 4.96 15.72
C VAL A 78 7.99 3.76 16.32
N SER A 79 7.63 2.55 15.90
CA SER A 79 8.30 1.31 16.28
C SER A 79 9.14 0.81 15.12
N ARG A 80 10.35 0.31 15.40
CA ARG A 80 11.19 -0.30 14.36
C ARG A 80 10.51 -1.55 13.82
N ILE A 81 10.23 -1.51 12.52
CA ILE A 81 9.80 -2.67 11.73
C ILE A 81 11.01 -3.13 10.93
N ASP A 82 11.25 -4.44 10.90
CA ASP A 82 12.33 -5.02 10.11
C ASP A 82 12.06 -4.88 8.61
N GLU A 83 13.02 -4.33 7.85
CA GLU A 83 12.86 -4.09 6.41
C GLU A 83 12.70 -5.39 5.61
N GLY A 84 13.26 -6.51 6.08
CA GLY A 84 13.11 -7.81 5.46
C GLY A 84 11.68 -8.34 5.56
N THR A 85 11.05 -8.12 6.71
CA THR A 85 9.65 -8.50 6.97
C THR A 85 8.70 -7.70 6.10
N VAL A 86 8.90 -6.38 5.99
CA VAL A 86 8.10 -5.54 5.08
C VAL A 86 8.29 -5.97 3.63
N LEU A 87 9.54 -6.21 3.21
CA LEU A 87 9.80 -6.64 1.85
C LEU A 87 9.14 -7.98 1.54
N ALA A 88 9.22 -8.95 2.46
CA ALA A 88 8.58 -10.26 2.29
C ALA A 88 7.06 -10.12 2.08
N ALA A 89 6.39 -9.29 2.89
CA ALA A 89 4.97 -8.99 2.71
C ALA A 89 4.66 -8.31 1.36
N LEU A 90 5.48 -7.34 0.95
CA LEU A 90 5.27 -6.66 -0.33
C LEU A 90 5.52 -7.57 -1.54
N THR A 91 6.39 -8.57 -1.42
CA THR A 91 6.64 -9.54 -2.50
C THR A 91 5.54 -10.58 -2.67
N THR A 92 4.66 -10.76 -1.68
CA THR A 92 3.50 -11.66 -1.81
C THR A 92 2.33 -11.01 -2.55
N CYS A 93 2.33 -9.68 -2.69
CA CYS A 93 1.27 -8.96 -3.37
C CYS A 93 1.25 -9.27 -4.88
N THR A 94 0.05 -9.53 -5.42
CA THR A 94 -0.12 -9.93 -6.83
C THR A 94 -0.60 -8.79 -7.73
N SER A 95 -0.95 -7.64 -7.14
CA SER A 95 -1.43 -6.47 -7.86
C SER A 95 -0.84 -5.18 -7.31
N PRO A 96 -0.73 -4.11 -8.14
CA PRO A 96 -0.19 -2.84 -7.68
C PRO A 96 -1.07 -2.15 -6.62
N ALA A 97 -2.39 -2.40 -6.65
CA ALA A 97 -3.34 -1.85 -5.69
C ALA A 97 -3.17 -2.50 -4.31
N GLU A 98 -3.05 -3.84 -4.29
CA GLU A 98 -2.76 -4.63 -3.09
C GLU A 98 -1.42 -4.24 -2.49
N LEU A 99 -0.37 -4.14 -3.31
CA LEU A 99 0.97 -3.74 -2.87
C LEU A 99 0.97 -2.35 -2.22
N ARG A 100 0.26 -1.39 -2.83
CA ARG A 100 0.09 -0.06 -2.25
C ARG A 100 -0.68 -0.11 -0.93
N GLY A 101 -1.75 -0.89 -0.85
CA GLY A 101 -2.54 -1.07 0.37
C GLY A 101 -1.68 -1.63 1.50
N GLU A 102 -0.93 -2.69 1.21
CA GLU A 102 -0.05 -3.35 2.17
C GLU A 102 1.09 -2.43 2.63
N ALA A 103 1.72 -1.69 1.71
CA ALA A 103 2.75 -0.71 2.05
C ALA A 103 2.22 0.42 2.97
N VAL A 104 0.98 0.85 2.75
CA VAL A 104 0.32 1.87 3.57
C VAL A 104 0.01 1.32 4.98
N ILE A 105 -0.45 0.08 5.08
CA ILE A 105 -0.75 -0.59 6.36
C ILE A 105 0.52 -0.81 7.18
N LEU A 106 1.60 -1.28 6.53
CA LEU A 106 2.84 -1.63 7.20
C LEU A 106 3.70 -0.42 7.58
N ILE A 107 3.67 0.65 6.77
CA ILE A 107 4.54 1.82 6.97
C ILE A 107 3.71 3.03 7.39
N ALA A 108 3.02 3.67 6.43
CA ALA A 108 2.16 4.83 6.64
C ALA A 108 1.43 5.24 5.34
N ASP A 109 0.25 5.87 5.45
CA ASP A 109 -0.41 6.51 4.30
C ASP A 109 0.21 7.87 3.99
N ASN A 110 1.24 7.89 3.15
CA ASN A 110 1.82 9.13 2.64
C ASN A 110 2.24 9.01 1.17
N ALA A 111 2.47 10.16 0.53
CA ALA A 111 2.84 10.21 -0.88
C ALA A 111 4.14 9.45 -1.19
N LEU A 112 5.13 9.45 -0.29
CA LEU A 112 6.41 8.77 -0.51
C LEU A 112 6.26 7.25 -0.52
N VAL A 113 5.48 6.69 0.42
CA VAL A 113 5.17 5.25 0.48
C VAL A 113 4.42 4.82 -0.77
N ARG A 114 3.45 5.60 -1.23
CA ARG A 114 2.68 5.32 -2.46
C ARG A 114 3.55 5.37 -3.72
N ASN A 115 4.46 6.35 -3.80
CA ASN A 115 5.42 6.45 -4.90
C ASN A 115 6.41 5.28 -4.89
N PHE A 116 6.92 4.91 -3.70
CA PHE A 116 7.77 3.75 -3.52
C PHE A 116 7.08 2.46 -3.99
N ALA A 117 5.83 2.22 -3.58
CA ALA A 117 5.05 1.07 -4.01
C ALA A 117 4.92 0.99 -5.54
N ALA A 118 4.64 2.13 -6.19
CA ALA A 118 4.57 2.20 -7.65
C ALA A 118 5.93 1.90 -8.31
N ASP A 119 7.03 2.47 -7.79
CA ASP A 119 8.38 2.22 -8.30
C ASP A 119 8.83 0.77 -8.11
N PHE A 120 8.55 0.19 -6.94
CA PHE A 120 8.87 -1.19 -6.64
C PHE A 120 8.13 -2.14 -7.57
N TRP A 121 6.82 -1.94 -7.77
CA TRP A 121 6.04 -2.75 -8.72
C TRP A 121 6.59 -2.69 -10.14
N ARG A 122 6.94 -1.49 -10.64
CA ARG A 122 7.55 -1.32 -11.97
C ARG A 122 8.85 -2.12 -12.11
N ARG A 123 9.72 -2.04 -11.09
CA ARG A 123 11.00 -2.76 -11.09
C ARG A 123 10.82 -4.27 -10.95
N LEU A 124 9.86 -4.71 -10.15
CA LEU A 124 9.51 -6.12 -10.00
C LEU A 124 9.04 -6.71 -11.32
N GLN A 125 8.12 -6.06 -12.02
CA GLN A 125 7.64 -6.52 -13.33
C GLN A 125 8.75 -6.53 -14.38
N ALA A 126 9.61 -5.51 -14.39
CA ALA A 126 10.78 -5.47 -15.27
C ALA A 126 11.80 -6.58 -14.95
N HIS A 127 11.86 -7.06 -13.71
CA HIS A 127 12.71 -8.17 -13.32
C HIS A 127 12.09 -9.51 -13.73
N LEU A 128 10.81 -9.72 -13.43
CA LEU A 128 10.07 -10.93 -13.83
C LEU A 128 10.08 -11.13 -15.34
N ALA A 129 9.91 -10.06 -16.12
CA ALA A 129 9.97 -10.11 -17.58
C ALA A 129 11.36 -10.49 -18.15
N LYS A 130 12.43 -10.38 -17.36
CA LYS A 130 13.79 -10.80 -17.78
C LYS A 130 14.10 -12.25 -17.42
N THR A 131 13.39 -12.79 -16.42
CA THR A 131 13.62 -14.14 -15.89
C THR A 131 12.67 -15.17 -16.53
N ALA A 132 11.60 -14.71 -17.18
CA ALA A 132 10.70 -15.52 -18.01
C ALA A 132 11.29 -15.77 -19.41
#